data_AF-A0A447URN2-F1
#
_entry.id   AF-A0A447URN2-F1
#
_cell.length_a   1.000
_cell.length_b   1.000
_cell.length_c   1.000
_cell.angle_alpha   90.00
_cell.angle_beta   90.00
_cell.angle_gamma   90.00
#
_symmetry.space_group_name_H-M   'P 1'
#
loop_
_entity.id
_entity.type
_entity.pdbx_description
1 polymer ?
#
loop_
_entity_poly.entity_id
_entity_poly.type
_entity_poly.pdbx_seq_one_letter_code
_entity_poly.pdbx_strand_id
1 'polypeptide(L)' 'MDNNGLLRRTLAAWFRHNVQPLATSKALFIHRNTLEYRLNRISELTGLDLGNFDDRLLLYVALQLDEQR' A
#
# COMPACT_ATOMS: atom_id res chain seq x y z
N MET A 1 -10.57 -10.08 -0.07
CA MET A 1 -10.83 -9.32 1.16
C MET A 1 -9.53 -9.20 1.95
N ASP A 2 -9.24 -8.03 2.52
CA ASP A 2 -8.09 -7.83 3.41
C ASP A 2 -8.46 -8.32 4.81
N ASN A 3 -8.27 -9.61 5.06
CA ASN A 3 -8.85 -10.29 6.22
C ASN A 3 -8.37 -9.75 7.58
N ASN A 4 -7.20 -9.11 7.65
CA ASN A 4 -6.59 -8.63 8.90
C ASN A 4 -6.08 -7.17 8.84
N GLY A 5 -6.52 -6.37 7.87
CA GLY A 5 -5.97 -5.02 7.65
C GLY A 5 -4.49 -5.01 7.21
N LEU A 6 -3.98 -6.16 6.76
CA LEU A 6 -2.57 -6.34 6.39
C LEU A 6 -2.22 -5.51 5.17
N LEU A 7 -3.13 -5.45 4.19
CA LEU A 7 -2.93 -4.67 2.98
C LEU A 7 -3.02 -3.19 3.28
N ARG A 8 -3.98 -2.76 4.12
CA ARG A 8 -4.04 -1.37 4.61
C ARG A 8 -2.76 -0.94 5.32
N ARG A 9 -2.25 -1.75 6.26
CA ARG A 9 -0.97 -1.47 6.96
C ARG A 9 0.22 -1.43 6.01
N THR A 10 0.22 -2.31 4.99
CA THR A 10 1.27 -2.33 3.97
C THR A 10 1.24 -1.05 3.13
N LEU A 11 0.05 -0.62 2.70
CA LEU A 11 -0.15 0.61 1.94
C LEU A 11 0.25 1.86 2.75
N ALA A 12 -0.14 1.92 4.02
CA ALA A 12 0.24 3.01 4.92
C ALA A 12 1.77 3.12 5.09
N ALA A 13 2.45 2.00 5.31
CA ALA A 13 3.90 1.96 5.41
C ALA A 13 4.56 2.37 4.08
N TRP A 14 4.02 1.92 2.95
CA TRP A 14 4.54 2.27 1.64
C TRP A 14 4.49 3.77 1.36
N PHE A 15 3.37 4.44 1.68
CA PHE A 15 3.27 5.90 1.59
C PHE A 15 4.20 6.62 2.57
N ARG A 16 4.30 6.14 3.83
CA ARG A 16 5.20 6.71 4.85
C ARG A 16 6.67 6.65 4.44
N HIS A 17 7.04 5.68 3.62
CA HIS A 17 8.40 5.51 3.09
C HIS A 17 8.54 6.03 1.65
N ASN A 18 7.75 7.06 1.29
CA ASN A 18 7.83 7.76 0.00
C ASN A 18 7.76 6.81 -1.20
N VAL A 19 6.90 5.79 -1.13
CA VAL A 19 6.65 4.86 -2.24
C VAL A 19 7.91 4.02 -2.59
N GLN A 20 8.94 4.00 -1.72
CA GLN A 20 10.19 3.27 -1.96
C GLN A 20 10.06 1.80 -1.49
N PRO A 21 10.13 0.80 -2.40
CA PRO A 21 9.90 -0.59 -2.02
C PRO A 21 10.93 -1.14 -1.03
N LEU A 22 12.21 -0.78 -1.19
CA LEU A 22 13.28 -1.27 -0.33
C LEU A 22 13.17 -0.75 1.10
N ALA A 23 12.88 0.55 1.27
CA ALA A 23 12.69 1.14 2.59
C ALA A 23 11.44 0.56 3.28
N THR A 24 10.35 0.42 2.52
CA THR A 24 9.09 -0.14 3.01
C THR A 24 9.24 -1.59 3.45
N SER A 25 9.92 -2.43 2.65
CA SER A 25 10.10 -3.85 2.97
C SER A 25 10.92 -4.04 4.25
N LYS A 26 11.97 -3.21 4.44
CA LYS A 26 12.76 -3.17 5.68
C LYS A 26 11.91 -2.75 6.88
N ALA A 27 11.11 -1.69 6.75
CA ALA A 27 10.26 -1.20 7.84
C ALA A 27 9.16 -2.20 8.25
N LEU A 28 8.68 -3.00 7.31
CA LEU A 28 7.68 -4.05 7.55
C LEU A 28 8.30 -5.40 7.96
N PHE A 29 9.62 -5.52 8.00
CA PHE A 29 10.35 -6.78 8.25
C PHE A 29 9.94 -7.92 7.28
N ILE A 30 9.75 -7.58 6.00
CA ILE A 30 9.40 -8.55 4.94
C ILE A 30 10.37 -8.46 3.77
N HIS A 31 10.39 -9.51 2.95
CA HIS A 31 11.09 -9.49 1.68
C HIS A 31 10.40 -8.56 0.68
N ARG A 32 11.20 -7.99 -0.23
CA ARG A 32 10.71 -7.13 -1.32
C ARG A 32 9.63 -7.82 -2.17
N ASN A 33 9.81 -9.09 -2.51
CA ASN A 33 8.83 -9.85 -3.30
C ASN A 33 7.48 -9.96 -2.58
N THR A 34 7.50 -10.11 -1.25
CA THR A 34 6.27 -10.12 -0.44
C THR A 34 5.58 -8.76 -0.45
N LEU A 35 6.36 -7.66 -0.41
CA LEU A 35 5.81 -6.31 -0.56
C LEU A 35 5.17 -6.13 -1.93
N GLU A 36 5.88 -6.45 -3.01
CA GLU A 36 5.37 -6.34 -4.39
C GLU A 36 4.09 -7.16 -4.58
N TYR A 37 4.05 -8.39 -4.08
CA TYR A 37 2.83 -9.20 -4.09
C TYR A 37 1.65 -8.50 -3.40
N ARG A 38 1.87 -7.90 -2.22
CA ARG A 38 0.82 -7.18 -1.49
C ARG A 38 0.37 -5.92 -2.23
N LEU A 39 1.30 -5.18 -2.84
CA LEU A 39 0.98 -3.99 -3.64
C LEU A 39 0.17 -4.38 -4.89
N ASN A 40 0.56 -5.44 -5.60
CA ASN A 40 -0.22 -5.97 -6.72
C ASN A 40 -1.61 -6.39 -6.27
N ARG A 41 -1.72 -7.04 -5.11
CA ARG A 41 -3.03 -7.41 -4.54
C ARG A 41 -3.90 -6.21 -4.20
N ILE A 42 -3.30 -5.10 -3.74
CA ILE A 42 -4.03 -3.84 -3.51
C ILE A 42 -4.53 -3.27 -4.85
N SER A 43 -3.68 -3.26 -5.86
CA SER A 43 -4.05 -2.82 -7.21
C SER A 43 -5.22 -3.65 -7.77
N GLU A 44 -5.15 -4.98 -7.67
CA GLU A 44 -6.24 -5.88 -8.09
C GLU A 44 -7.56 -5.63 -7.35
N LEU A 45 -7.50 -5.39 -6.03
CA LEU A 45 -8.69 -5.21 -5.21
C LEU A 45 -9.35 -3.85 -5.40
N THR A 46 -8.57 -2.83 -5.76
CA THR A 46 -9.05 -1.45 -5.92
C THR A 46 -9.30 -1.07 -7.37
N GLY A 47 -8.72 -1.80 -8.32
CA GLY A 47 -8.73 -1.46 -9.74
C GLY A 47 -7.82 -0.29 -10.10
N LEU A 48 -6.97 0.16 -9.17
CA LEU A 48 -6.11 1.33 -9.33
C LEU A 48 -4.67 0.93 -9.68
N ASP A 49 -4.02 1.69 -10.54
CA ASP A 49 -2.63 1.48 -10.95
C ASP A 49 -1.67 2.19 -9.99
N LEU A 50 -0.92 1.41 -9.21
CA LEU A 50 0.10 1.93 -8.30
C LEU A 50 1.32 2.54 -9.01
N GLY A 51 1.47 2.36 -10.32
CA GLY A 51 2.43 3.05 -11.18
C GLY A 51 1.99 4.47 -11.55
N ASN A 52 0.69 4.74 -11.59
CA ASN A 52 0.12 6.05 -11.89
C ASN A 52 0.12 6.96 -10.64
N PHE A 53 0.40 8.26 -10.82
CA PHE A 53 0.44 9.21 -9.71
C PHE A 53 -0.94 9.55 -9.16
N ASP A 54 -1.93 9.79 -10.03
CA ASP A 54 -3.28 10.18 -9.64
C ASP A 54 -3.97 9.06 -8.86
N ASP A 55 -3.80 7.82 -9.30
CA ASP A 55 -4.32 6.63 -8.62
C ASP A 55 -3.69 6.43 -7.24
N ARG A 56 -2.37 6.67 -7.11
CA ARG A 56 -1.70 6.67 -5.81
C ARG A 56 -2.21 7.78 -4.90
N LEU A 57 -2.44 8.98 -5.42
CA LEU A 57 -2.98 10.10 -4.65
C LEU A 57 -4.39 9.79 -4.14
N LEU A 58 -5.24 9.22 -5.00
CA LEU A 58 -6.58 8.77 -4.63
C LEU A 58 -6.53 7.74 -3.50
N LEU A 59 -5.68 6.71 -3.62
CA LEU A 59 -5.47 5.72 -2.56
C LEU A 59 -4.97 6.32 -1.25
N TYR A 60 -4.05 7.29 -1.33
CA TYR A 60 -3.54 7.97 -0.15
C TYR A 60 -4.64 8.73 0.59
N VAL A 61 -5.43 9.53 -0.13
CA VAL A 61 -6.56 10.28 0.45
C VAL A 61 -7.60 9.32 1.04
N ALA A 62 -7.96 8.27 0.30
CA ALA A 62 -8.91 7.26 0.78
C ALA A 62 -8.43 6.59 2.08
N LEU A 63 -7.14 6.28 2.18
CA LEU A 63 -6.54 5.70 3.39
C LEU A 63 -6.58 6.68 4.57
N GLN A 64 -6.32 7.97 4.35
CA GLN A 64 -6.40 8.99 5.40
C GLN A 64 -7.84 9.22 5.89
N LEU A 65 -8.84 9.11 5.01
CA LEU A 65 -10.24 9.22 5.40
C LEU A 65 -10.72 7.99 6.21
N ASP A 66 -10.19 6.80 5.91
CA ASP A 66 -10.51 5.56 6.62
C ASP A 66 -9.89 5.54 8.04
N GLU A 67 -8.71 6.13 8.24
CA GLU A 67 -8.07 6.24 9.56
C GLU A 67 -8.80 7.18 10.54
N GLN A 68 -9.75 7.99 10.06
CA GLN A 68 -10.55 8.92 10.89
C GLN A 68 -11.90 8.32 11.33
N ARG A 69 -12.15 7.03 11.06
CA ARG A 69 -13.36 6.30 11.44
C ARG A 69 -13.08 5.23 12.48
#